data_AF-A0A4P6K3V8-F1
#
_entry.id   AF-A0A4P6K3V8-F1
#
_cell.length_a   1.000
_cell.length_b   1.000
_cell.length_c   1.000
_cell.angle_alpha   90.00
_cell.angle_beta   90.00
_cell.angle_gamma   90.00
#
_symmetry.space_group_name_H-M   'P 1'
#
loop_
_entity.id
_entity.type
_entity.pdbx_description
1 polymer ?
#
loop_
_entity_poly.entity_id
_entity_poly.type
_entity_poly.pdbx_seq_one_letter_code
_entity_poly.pdbx_strand_id
1 'polypeptide(L)'
;MLDILLLTEAIVPEAKTFTQRYGLRDDELLVRTRFLDDQLGKQYGLPLTDLCIPHSQCVQLPLQEERCIITENKMNFLTLPAFAHTFALFGEGSTVSSLGAIPWLATCPIFYWGDLDAHGFQILSRLRETFPHVISLMMDANTLHTFAEFCVAGVPYALHHLPHLTPEEQTLFQHLARKNIRLEQGRIEHRYALQCLRSHLQ
;
A
#
# COMPACT_ATOMS: atom_id res chain seq x y z
N MET A 1 -6.35 -14.94 36.32
CA MET A 1 -5.95 -13.61 36.84
C MET A 1 -7.03 -12.59 36.55
N LEU A 2 -7.41 -12.36 35.27
CA LEU A 2 -8.51 -11.46 34.94
C LEU A 2 -9.89 -11.90 35.47
N ASP A 3 -10.16 -13.21 35.60
CA ASP A 3 -11.40 -13.70 36.21
C ASP A 3 -11.60 -13.28 37.69
N ILE A 4 -10.52 -12.84 38.35
CA ILE A 4 -10.54 -12.36 39.74
C ILE A 4 -10.54 -10.81 39.78
N LEU A 5 -10.02 -10.18 38.73
CA LEU A 5 -9.82 -8.73 38.67
C LEU A 5 -10.98 -7.99 38.01
N LEU A 6 -11.75 -8.66 37.15
CA LEU A 6 -12.89 -8.08 36.45
C LEU A 6 -14.21 -8.42 37.16
N LEU A 7 -15.18 -7.53 37.03
CA LEU A 7 -16.56 -7.81 37.44
C LEU A 7 -17.09 -9.00 36.65
N THR A 8 -17.86 -9.88 37.28
CA THR A 8 -18.43 -11.07 36.63
C THR A 8 -19.26 -10.73 35.39
N GLU A 9 -19.89 -9.56 35.38
CA GLU A 9 -20.69 -9.02 34.27
C GLU A 9 -19.84 -8.65 33.03
N ALA A 10 -18.54 -8.38 33.22
CA ALA A 10 -17.60 -8.11 32.15
C ALA A 10 -16.96 -9.39 31.57
N ILE A 11 -17.28 -10.56 32.14
CA ILE A 11 -16.75 -11.85 31.72
C ILE A 11 -17.84 -12.61 30.97
N VAL A 12 -17.55 -13.05 29.75
CA VAL A 12 -18.39 -13.92 28.93
C VAL A 12 -17.72 -15.30 28.86
N PRO A 13 -18.03 -16.24 29.79
CA PRO A 13 -17.25 -17.45 29.97
C PRO A 13 -17.22 -18.36 28.73
N GLU A 14 -18.31 -18.37 27.97
CA GLU A 14 -18.52 -19.19 26.78
C GLU A 14 -17.93 -18.57 25.49
N ALA A 15 -17.29 -17.41 25.58
CA ALA A 15 -16.68 -16.78 24.43
C ALA A 15 -15.47 -17.58 23.93
N LYS A 16 -15.34 -17.66 22.59
CA LYS A 16 -14.31 -18.48 21.92
C LYS A 16 -12.91 -17.89 21.97
N THR A 17 -12.81 -16.58 22.17
CA THR A 17 -11.53 -15.87 22.17
C THR A 17 -11.32 -15.15 23.51
N PHE A 18 -10.05 -14.97 23.86
CA PHE A 18 -9.66 -14.24 25.07
C PHE A 18 -10.25 -12.83 25.09
N THR A 19 -10.17 -12.11 23.97
CA THR A 19 -10.68 -10.74 23.84
C THR A 19 -12.18 -10.68 24.14
N GLN A 20 -12.96 -11.54 23.49
CA GLN A 20 -14.41 -11.61 23.68
C GLN A 20 -14.79 -12.05 25.09
N ARG A 21 -14.02 -12.99 25.69
CA ARG A 21 -14.28 -13.48 27.05
C ARG A 21 -14.20 -12.38 28.09
N TYR A 22 -13.32 -11.40 27.90
CA TYR A 22 -13.09 -10.35 28.89
C TYR A 22 -13.60 -8.96 28.44
N GLY A 23 -14.46 -8.92 27.41
CA GLY A 23 -15.01 -7.66 26.90
C GLY A 23 -13.96 -6.68 26.38
N LEU A 24 -12.78 -7.19 25.99
CA LEU A 24 -11.69 -6.39 25.44
C LEU A 24 -12.00 -6.05 23.97
N ARG A 25 -11.22 -5.15 23.38
CA ARG A 25 -11.28 -4.85 21.93
C ARG A 25 -10.12 -5.55 21.23
N ASP A 26 -10.38 -6.12 20.06
CA ASP A 26 -9.33 -6.67 19.22
C ASP A 26 -8.53 -5.51 18.61
N ASP A 27 -7.22 -5.72 18.49
CA ASP A 27 -6.33 -4.79 17.81
C ASP A 27 -6.49 -4.96 16.31
N GLU A 28 -7.41 -4.18 15.75
CA GLU A 28 -7.75 -4.21 14.34
C GLU A 28 -6.64 -3.58 13.49
N LEU A 29 -6.40 -4.18 12.31
CA LEU A 29 -5.47 -3.62 11.34
C LEU A 29 -5.84 -2.17 10.99
N LEU A 30 -4.87 -1.26 11.09
CA LEU A 30 -5.03 0.13 10.71
C LEU A 30 -4.55 0.36 9.27
N VAL A 31 -5.35 1.07 8.50
CA VAL A 31 -5.03 1.55 7.15
C VAL A 31 -4.64 3.02 7.25
N ARG A 32 -3.37 3.32 6.99
CA ARG A 32 -2.89 4.70 7.01
C ARG A 32 -3.18 5.37 5.66
N THR A 33 -3.98 6.42 5.72
CA THR A 33 -4.51 7.14 4.56
C THR A 33 -4.13 8.61 4.66
N ARG A 34 -3.63 9.20 3.58
CA ARG A 34 -3.35 10.64 3.48
C ARG A 34 -4.08 11.25 2.29
N PHE A 35 -4.90 12.27 2.52
CA PHE A 35 -5.51 13.05 1.46
C PHE A 35 -4.47 14.01 0.86
N LEU A 36 -4.35 13.99 -0.47
CA LEU A 36 -3.47 14.89 -1.22
C LEU A 36 -4.24 16.06 -1.85
N ASP A 37 -5.54 16.14 -1.57
CA ASP A 37 -6.45 17.21 -1.97
C ASP A 37 -7.16 17.77 -0.74
N ASP A 38 -6.97 19.06 -0.47
CA ASP A 38 -7.61 19.77 0.63
C ASP A 38 -9.15 19.87 0.46
N GLN A 39 -9.66 19.71 -0.77
CA GLN A 39 -11.11 19.70 -1.02
C GLN A 39 -11.74 18.37 -0.62
N LEU A 40 -11.02 17.25 -0.71
CA LEU A 40 -11.54 15.95 -0.26
C LEU A 40 -11.81 15.96 1.24
N GLY A 41 -10.86 16.44 2.04
CA GLY A 41 -11.06 16.57 3.49
C GLY A 41 -12.30 17.40 3.84
N LYS A 42 -12.50 18.53 3.14
CA LYS A 42 -13.67 19.41 3.32
C LYS A 42 -14.98 18.76 2.87
N GLN A 43 -14.97 18.07 1.74
CA GLN A 43 -16.15 17.38 1.18
C GLN A 43 -16.71 16.34 2.17
N TYR A 44 -15.83 15.65 2.89
CA TYR A 44 -16.21 14.63 3.87
C TYR A 44 -16.28 15.16 5.31
N GLY A 45 -16.11 16.46 5.52
CA GLY A 45 -16.19 17.08 6.86
C GLY A 45 -15.06 16.66 7.81
N LEU A 46 -13.95 16.13 7.29
CA LEU A 46 -12.79 15.70 8.06
C LEU A 46 -11.69 16.77 7.93
N PRO A 47 -11.38 17.55 8.98
CA PRO A 47 -10.29 18.53 8.95
C PRO A 47 -8.91 17.86 9.11
N LEU A 48 -8.76 16.66 8.54
CA LEU A 48 -7.61 15.77 8.73
C LEU A 48 -7.13 15.30 7.37
N THR A 49 -5.82 15.41 7.15
CA THR A 49 -5.17 15.04 5.88
C THR A 49 -4.33 13.77 5.99
N ASP A 50 -4.02 13.27 7.19
CA ASP A 50 -3.27 12.02 7.44
C ASP A 50 -3.91 11.31 8.64
N LEU A 51 -4.33 10.06 8.43
CA LEU A 51 -5.19 9.30 9.32
C LEU A 51 -4.75 7.83 9.36
N CYS A 52 -4.80 7.19 10.53
CA CYS A 52 -4.79 5.73 10.63
C CYS A 52 -6.20 5.26 10.98
N ILE A 53 -6.85 4.56 10.05
CA ILE A 53 -8.27 4.22 10.12
C ILE A 53 -8.39 2.71 10.34
N PRO A 54 -9.14 2.22 11.34
CA PRO A 54 -9.40 0.79 11.48
C PRO A 54 -10.00 0.22 10.19
N HIS A 55 -9.54 -0.94 9.75
CA HIS A 55 -9.91 -1.53 8.46
C HIS A 55 -11.43 -1.55 8.23
N SER A 56 -12.20 -1.97 9.23
CA SER A 56 -13.67 -2.02 9.26
C SER A 56 -14.34 -0.68 8.99
N GLN A 57 -13.73 0.42 9.42
CA GLN A 57 -14.19 1.78 9.14
C GLN A 57 -13.70 2.27 7.77
N CYS A 58 -12.47 1.89 7.37
CA CYS A 58 -11.91 2.22 6.07
C CYS A 58 -12.77 1.67 4.92
N VAL A 59 -13.31 0.46 5.07
CA VAL A 59 -14.26 -0.18 4.14
C VAL A 59 -15.50 0.68 3.86
N GLN A 60 -15.87 1.59 4.78
CA GLN A 60 -17.07 2.43 4.67
C GLN A 60 -16.80 3.81 4.07
N LEU A 61 -15.53 4.15 3.77
CA LEU A 61 -15.19 5.45 3.24
C LEU A 61 -15.76 5.65 1.82
N PRO A 62 -16.40 6.80 1.55
CA PRO A 62 -16.98 7.11 0.25
C PRO A 62 -15.95 7.72 -0.73
N LEU A 63 -14.81 7.03 -0.92
CA LEU A 63 -13.69 7.49 -1.78
C LEU A 63 -13.70 6.80 -3.17
N GLN A 64 -14.86 6.31 -3.61
CA GLN A 64 -14.99 5.73 -4.95
C GLN A 64 -14.55 6.74 -6.00
N GLU A 65 -13.93 6.27 -7.09
CA GLU A 65 -13.50 7.07 -8.26
C GLU A 65 -12.32 8.03 -7.99
N GLU A 66 -11.99 8.30 -6.73
CA GLU A 66 -10.80 9.07 -6.36
C GLU A 66 -9.51 8.29 -6.67
N ARG A 67 -8.44 9.00 -7.03
CA ARG A 67 -7.16 8.38 -7.39
C ARG A 67 -6.43 7.90 -6.14
N CYS A 68 -5.96 6.67 -6.16
CA CYS A 68 -5.27 6.03 -5.05
C CYS A 68 -3.79 5.83 -5.38
N ILE A 69 -2.89 6.41 -4.58
CA ILE A 69 -1.45 6.11 -4.63
C ILE A 69 -1.10 5.18 -3.48
N ILE A 70 -0.63 3.98 -3.77
CA ILE A 70 -0.16 3.03 -2.76
C ILE A 70 1.38 3.05 -2.76
N THR A 71 1.99 3.30 -1.60
CA THR A 71 3.45 3.24 -1.44
C THR A 71 3.85 2.56 -0.14
N GLU A 72 4.93 1.78 -0.21
CA GLU A 72 5.51 1.06 0.93
C GLU A 72 6.56 1.88 1.67
N ASN A 73 7.08 2.95 1.04
CA ASN A 73 8.11 3.77 1.63
C ASN A 73 7.50 4.96 2.39
N LYS A 74 7.76 5.02 3.69
CA LYS A 74 7.21 6.07 4.57
C LYS A 74 7.65 7.48 4.15
N MET A 75 8.90 7.65 3.69
CA MET A 75 9.36 8.97 3.25
C MET A 75 8.61 9.41 2.01
N ASN A 76 8.46 8.53 1.01
CA ASN A 76 7.67 8.81 -0.19
C ASN A 76 6.25 9.20 0.18
N PHE A 77 5.58 8.41 1.01
CA PHE A 77 4.23 8.71 1.50
C PHE A 77 4.11 10.12 2.09
N LEU A 78 5.09 10.53 2.90
CA LEU A 78 5.11 11.84 3.56
C LEU A 78 5.47 12.99 2.60
N THR A 79 6.22 12.72 1.53
CA THR A 79 6.65 13.75 0.57
C THR A 79 5.79 13.81 -0.69
N LEU A 80 4.77 12.96 -0.84
CA LEU A 80 3.81 13.07 -1.94
C LEU A 80 3.25 14.51 -2.01
N PRO A 81 3.29 15.15 -3.20
CA PRO A 81 2.79 16.50 -3.37
C PRO A 81 1.25 16.49 -3.42
N ALA A 82 0.66 17.68 -3.41
CA ALA A 82 -0.78 17.82 -3.60
C ALA A 82 -1.20 17.42 -5.02
N PHE A 83 -2.26 16.63 -5.12
CA PHE A 83 -2.92 16.23 -6.36
C PHE A 83 -4.42 16.28 -6.14
N ALA A 84 -5.16 16.95 -7.02
CA ALA A 84 -6.62 16.99 -6.96
C ALA A 84 -7.20 15.57 -7.02
N HIS A 85 -8.33 15.32 -6.37
CA HIS A 85 -9.03 14.03 -6.45
C HIS A 85 -8.12 12.82 -6.17
N THR A 86 -7.21 12.95 -5.19
CA THR A 86 -6.18 11.94 -4.92
C THR A 86 -5.96 11.76 -3.43
N PHE A 87 -5.83 10.50 -3.03
CA PHE A 87 -5.39 10.09 -1.71
C PHE A 87 -4.28 9.05 -1.82
N ALA A 88 -3.51 8.89 -0.76
CA ALA A 88 -2.44 7.94 -0.65
C ALA A 88 -2.73 6.93 0.46
N LEU A 89 -2.39 5.67 0.22
CA LEU A 89 -2.36 4.61 1.22
C LEU A 89 -0.91 4.23 1.49
N PHE A 90 -0.57 4.18 2.77
CA PHE A 90 0.68 3.62 3.22
C PHE A 90 0.45 2.17 3.65
N GLY A 91 1.26 1.26 3.13
CA GLY A 91 1.22 -0.14 3.54
C GLY A 91 2.46 -0.86 3.08
N GLU A 92 3.03 -1.69 3.93
CA GLU A 92 4.12 -2.60 3.62
C GLU A 92 3.56 -4.03 3.52
N GLY A 93 4.00 -4.83 2.55
CA GLY A 93 3.74 -6.28 2.52
C GLY A 93 2.28 -6.71 2.81
N SER A 94 2.03 -7.22 4.03
CA SER A 94 0.73 -7.75 4.47
C SER A 94 -0.39 -6.69 4.49
N THR A 95 -0.06 -5.41 4.72
CA THR A 95 -1.05 -4.33 4.67
C THR A 95 -1.62 -4.18 3.26
N VAL A 96 -0.79 -4.30 2.22
CA VAL A 96 -1.25 -4.25 0.82
C VAL A 96 -2.19 -5.40 0.51
N SER A 97 -1.95 -6.59 1.09
CA SER A 97 -2.82 -7.76 0.91
C SER A 97 -4.20 -7.56 1.55
N SER A 98 -4.28 -6.78 2.64
CA SER A 98 -5.56 -6.47 3.30
C SER A 98 -6.46 -5.51 2.52
N LEU A 99 -5.90 -4.77 1.55
CA LEU A 99 -6.63 -3.80 0.74
C LEU A 99 -7.70 -4.47 -0.13
N GLY A 100 -7.53 -5.74 -0.46
CA GLY A 100 -8.53 -6.50 -1.22
C GLY A 100 -9.90 -6.62 -0.54
N ALA A 101 -9.95 -6.42 0.78
CA ALA A 101 -11.20 -6.40 1.53
C ALA A 101 -11.87 -5.01 1.57
N ILE A 102 -11.33 -4.00 0.87
CA ILE A 102 -11.87 -2.64 0.78
C ILE A 102 -12.57 -2.49 -0.59
N PRO A 103 -13.91 -2.63 -0.67
CA PRO A 103 -14.60 -2.82 -1.97
C PRO A 103 -14.54 -1.60 -2.89
N TRP A 104 -14.54 -0.38 -2.32
CA TRP A 104 -14.53 0.86 -3.09
C TRP A 104 -13.20 1.10 -3.83
N LEU A 105 -12.10 0.43 -3.45
CA LEU A 105 -10.86 0.49 -4.22
C LEU A 105 -11.00 -0.10 -5.61
N ALA A 106 -11.93 -1.05 -5.82
CA ALA A 106 -12.12 -1.69 -7.11
C ALA A 106 -12.55 -0.73 -8.23
N THR A 107 -13.10 0.43 -7.89
CA THR A 107 -13.52 1.48 -8.85
C THR A 107 -12.58 2.68 -8.87
N CYS A 108 -11.53 2.67 -8.05
CA CYS A 108 -10.54 3.75 -8.01
C CYS A 108 -9.48 3.56 -9.09
N PRO A 109 -8.94 4.63 -9.70
CA PRO A 109 -7.67 4.54 -10.41
C PRO A 109 -6.54 4.30 -9.40
N ILE A 110 -5.92 3.12 -9.44
CA ILE A 110 -4.86 2.73 -8.48
C ILE A 110 -3.47 2.81 -9.12
N PHE A 111 -2.57 3.51 -8.43
CA PHE A 111 -1.16 3.62 -8.76
C PHE A 111 -0.32 3.02 -7.63
N TYR A 112 0.55 2.05 -7.95
CA TYR A 112 1.40 1.39 -6.96
C TYR A 112 2.87 1.76 -7.18
N TRP A 113 3.53 2.24 -6.12
CA TRP A 113 4.95 2.52 -6.09
C TRP A 113 5.64 1.61 -5.06
N GLY A 114 6.18 0.50 -5.57
CA GLY A 114 6.97 -0.50 -4.85
C GLY A 114 8.47 -0.32 -5.06
N ASP A 115 9.27 -1.03 -4.26
CA ASP A 115 10.71 -1.16 -4.54
C ASP A 115 10.93 -1.90 -5.86
N LEU A 116 11.97 -1.52 -6.60
CA LEU A 116 12.34 -2.20 -7.84
C LEU A 116 13.25 -3.38 -7.48
N ASP A 117 12.60 -4.47 -7.05
CA ASP A 117 13.20 -5.77 -6.74
C ASP A 117 12.18 -6.92 -6.93
N ALA A 118 12.60 -8.15 -6.65
CA ALA A 118 11.75 -9.32 -6.81
C ALA A 118 10.50 -9.34 -5.89
N HIS A 119 10.61 -8.77 -4.68
CA HIS A 119 9.51 -8.72 -3.71
C HIS A 119 8.50 -7.64 -4.06
N GLY A 120 8.94 -6.45 -4.51
CA GLY A 120 8.06 -5.40 -5.01
C GLY A 120 7.21 -5.87 -6.18
N PHE A 121 7.79 -6.63 -7.13
CA PHE A 121 7.02 -7.26 -8.20
C PHE A 121 6.05 -8.35 -7.72
N GLN A 122 6.40 -9.10 -6.66
CA GLN A 122 5.46 -10.05 -6.04
C GLN A 122 4.24 -9.32 -5.47
N ILE A 123 4.45 -8.20 -4.79
CA ILE A 123 3.36 -7.39 -4.22
C ILE A 123 2.52 -6.78 -5.34
N LEU A 124 3.13 -6.22 -6.38
CA LEU A 124 2.41 -5.73 -7.56
C LEU A 124 1.54 -6.82 -8.19
N SER A 125 2.07 -8.02 -8.38
CA SER A 125 1.31 -9.14 -8.95
C SER A 125 0.12 -9.54 -8.07
N ARG A 126 0.28 -9.58 -6.74
CA ARG A 126 -0.83 -9.86 -5.80
C ARG A 126 -1.86 -8.75 -5.79
N LEU A 127 -1.42 -7.50 -5.86
CA LEU A 127 -2.31 -6.36 -5.91
C LEU A 127 -3.15 -6.40 -7.19
N ARG A 128 -2.56 -6.78 -8.33
CA ARG A 128 -3.27 -6.98 -9.61
C ARG A 128 -4.14 -8.22 -9.69
N GLU A 129 -3.89 -9.24 -8.87
CA GLU A 129 -4.83 -10.35 -8.69
C GLU A 129 -6.20 -9.82 -8.21
N THR A 130 -6.18 -8.83 -7.31
CA THR A 130 -7.41 -8.24 -6.76
C THR A 130 -7.90 -7.04 -7.56
N PHE A 131 -6.98 -6.20 -8.04
CA PHE A 131 -7.26 -4.97 -8.78
C PHE A 131 -6.50 -4.97 -10.12
N PRO A 132 -7.01 -5.63 -11.17
CA PRO A 132 -6.28 -5.82 -12.43
C PRO A 132 -5.86 -4.53 -13.15
N HIS A 133 -6.49 -3.40 -12.81
CA HIS A 133 -6.26 -2.09 -13.41
C HIS A 133 -5.12 -1.29 -12.75
N VAL A 134 -4.42 -1.85 -11.75
CA VAL A 134 -3.31 -1.15 -11.05
C VAL A 134 -2.17 -0.82 -12.00
N ILE A 135 -1.75 0.44 -11.99
CA ILE A 135 -0.59 0.94 -12.75
C ILE A 135 0.62 1.01 -11.81
N SER A 136 1.75 0.43 -12.20
CA SER A 136 3.00 0.54 -11.44
C SER A 136 3.72 1.85 -11.77
N LEU A 137 4.20 2.57 -10.76
CA LEU A 137 4.97 3.79 -10.91
C LEU A 137 6.45 3.54 -10.67
N MET A 138 7.31 3.96 -11.61
CA MET A 138 8.78 3.88 -11.49
C MET A 138 9.32 2.46 -11.24
N MET A 139 8.58 1.43 -11.67
CA MET A 139 8.97 0.02 -11.59
C MET A 139 9.28 -0.53 -12.97
N ASP A 140 10.11 0.19 -13.73
CA ASP A 140 10.40 -0.10 -15.13
C ASP A 140 11.92 -0.10 -15.40
N ALA A 141 12.30 -0.65 -16.55
CA ALA A 141 13.71 -0.83 -16.90
C ALA A 141 14.44 0.52 -17.10
N ASN A 142 13.74 1.57 -17.54
CA ASN A 142 14.32 2.89 -17.70
C ASN A 142 14.65 3.50 -16.33
N THR A 143 13.77 3.34 -15.35
CA THR A 143 14.02 3.75 -13.96
C THR A 143 15.21 2.98 -13.38
N LEU A 144 15.25 1.65 -13.53
CA LEU A 144 16.41 0.85 -13.09
C LEU A 144 17.71 1.33 -13.74
N HIS A 145 17.70 1.58 -15.05
CA HIS A 145 18.89 2.02 -15.77
C HIS A 145 19.36 3.41 -15.32
N THR A 146 18.44 4.34 -15.14
CA THR A 146 18.72 5.72 -14.73
C THR A 146 19.38 5.77 -13.35
N PHE A 147 18.96 4.90 -12.43
CA PHE A 147 19.44 4.89 -11.05
C PHE A 147 20.30 3.66 -10.73
N ALA A 148 20.93 3.06 -11.75
CA ALA A 148 21.68 1.81 -11.61
C ALA A 148 22.84 1.91 -10.60
N GLU A 149 23.44 3.08 -10.43
CA GLU A 149 24.51 3.33 -9.45
C GLU A 149 24.03 3.26 -7.99
N PHE A 150 22.73 3.42 -7.76
CA PHE A 150 22.11 3.37 -6.43
C PHE A 150 21.55 1.98 -6.09
N CYS A 151 21.66 1.02 -7.00
CA CYS A 151 21.25 -0.36 -6.76
C CYS A 151 22.10 -1.03 -5.67
N VAL A 152 21.47 -1.89 -4.89
CA VAL A 152 22.09 -2.74 -3.88
C VAL A 152 21.71 -4.19 -4.08
N ALA A 153 22.35 -5.08 -3.31
CA ALA A 153 21.91 -6.46 -3.20
C ALA A 153 20.51 -6.51 -2.57
N GLY A 154 19.60 -7.22 -3.23
CA GLY A 154 18.27 -7.52 -2.72
C GLY A 154 18.26 -8.68 -1.72
N VAL A 155 17.05 -9.11 -1.38
CA VAL A 155 16.81 -10.35 -0.64
C VAL A 155 16.67 -11.51 -1.65
N PRO A 156 17.41 -12.62 -1.48
CA PRO A 156 17.32 -13.75 -2.39
C PRO A 156 15.87 -14.23 -2.56
N TYR A 157 15.47 -14.39 -3.82
CA TYR A 157 14.10 -14.73 -4.17
C TYR A 157 14.08 -15.99 -5.05
N ALA A 158 13.23 -16.95 -4.69
CA ALA A 158 13.03 -18.15 -5.50
C ALA A 158 12.23 -17.81 -6.76
N LEU A 159 12.86 -17.93 -7.92
CA LEU A 159 12.24 -17.64 -9.20
C LEU A 159 11.00 -18.51 -9.43
N HIS A 160 9.87 -17.85 -9.67
CA HIS A 160 8.64 -18.43 -10.16
C HIS A 160 7.94 -17.44 -11.08
N HIS A 161 6.92 -17.90 -11.79
CA HIS A 161 6.11 -17.05 -12.64
C HIS A 161 5.14 -16.21 -11.79
N LEU A 162 5.04 -14.91 -12.09
CA LEU A 162 4.09 -14.00 -11.47
C LEU A 162 3.00 -13.67 -12.50
N PRO A 163 1.78 -14.22 -12.36
CA PRO A 163 0.79 -14.30 -13.45
C PRO A 163 0.17 -12.96 -13.85
N HIS A 164 0.30 -11.92 -13.02
CA HIS A 164 -0.36 -10.63 -13.22
C HIS A 164 0.60 -9.50 -13.58
N LEU A 165 1.84 -9.84 -13.96
CA LEU A 165 2.81 -8.88 -14.50
C LEU A 165 2.67 -8.75 -16.03
N THR A 166 2.99 -7.58 -16.55
CA THR A 166 3.14 -7.40 -18.01
C THR A 166 4.39 -8.14 -18.51
N PRO A 167 4.54 -8.39 -19.82
CA PRO A 167 5.75 -9.01 -20.38
C PRO A 167 7.05 -8.26 -20.03
N GLU A 168 7.02 -6.93 -20.03
CA GLU A 168 8.15 -6.07 -19.70
C GLU A 168 8.52 -6.19 -18.22
N GLU A 169 7.52 -6.11 -17.34
CA GLU A 169 7.71 -6.28 -15.89
C GLU A 169 8.18 -7.70 -15.55
N GLN A 170 7.63 -8.73 -16.21
CA GLN A 170 8.03 -10.12 -16.01
C GLN A 170 9.49 -10.34 -16.40
N THR A 171 9.96 -9.68 -17.47
CA THR A 171 11.36 -9.68 -17.90
C THR A 171 12.26 -8.99 -16.87
N LEU A 172 11.85 -7.82 -16.41
CA LEU A 172 12.58 -7.04 -15.41
C LEU A 172 12.66 -7.76 -14.06
N PHE A 173 11.54 -8.29 -13.56
CA PHE A 173 11.48 -9.13 -12.37
C PHE A 173 12.48 -10.29 -12.43
N GLN A 174 12.51 -11.03 -13.54
CA GLN A 174 13.44 -12.16 -13.68
C GLN A 174 14.90 -11.70 -13.68
N HIS A 175 15.20 -10.56 -14.30
CA HIS A 175 16.53 -9.96 -14.25
C HIS A 175 16.96 -9.64 -12.82
N LEU A 176 16.10 -8.92 -12.08
CA LEU A 176 16.35 -8.51 -10.70
C LEU A 176 16.51 -9.70 -9.76
N ALA A 177 15.62 -10.69 -9.85
CA ALA A 177 15.67 -11.90 -9.02
C ALA A 177 16.92 -12.75 -9.30
N ARG A 178 17.32 -12.94 -10.56
CA ARG A 178 18.53 -13.70 -10.91
C ARG A 178 19.82 -13.01 -10.46
N LYS A 179 19.86 -11.68 -10.55
CA LYS A 179 21.04 -10.88 -10.19
C LYS A 179 21.02 -10.41 -8.74
N ASN A 180 19.94 -10.70 -8.00
CA ASN A 180 19.68 -10.21 -6.67
C ASN A 180 19.87 -8.69 -6.56
N ILE A 181 19.27 -7.94 -7.49
CA ILE A 181 19.35 -6.48 -7.56
C ILE A 181 18.10 -5.88 -6.90
N ARG A 182 18.31 -4.82 -6.12
CA ARG A 182 17.26 -3.99 -5.54
C ARG A 182 17.60 -2.51 -5.71
N LEU A 183 16.65 -1.75 -6.23
CA LEU A 183 16.62 -0.29 -6.15
C LEU A 183 15.49 0.11 -5.21
N GLU A 184 15.84 0.58 -4.02
CA GLU A 184 14.89 1.08 -3.03
C GLU A 184 14.25 2.37 -3.53
N GLN A 185 12.95 2.56 -3.31
CA GLN A 185 12.22 3.74 -3.82
C GLN A 185 12.85 5.05 -3.36
N GLY A 186 13.35 5.10 -2.12
CA GLY A 186 13.97 6.30 -1.52
C GLY A 186 15.29 6.71 -2.18
N ARG A 187 15.82 5.91 -3.12
CA ARG A 187 17.04 6.22 -3.89
C ARG A 187 16.75 6.82 -5.25
N ILE A 188 15.48 6.87 -5.65
CA ILE A 188 15.03 7.55 -6.85
C ILE A 188 15.06 9.06 -6.56
N GLU A 189 15.70 9.84 -7.44
CA GLU A 189 15.78 11.29 -7.28
C GLU A 189 14.36 11.89 -7.20
N HIS A 190 14.12 12.73 -6.20
CA HIS A 190 12.82 13.35 -5.97
C HIS A 190 12.27 14.09 -7.19
N ARG A 191 13.12 14.77 -7.97
CA ARG A 191 12.71 15.48 -9.19
C ARG A 191 12.17 14.52 -10.26
N TYR A 192 12.84 13.39 -10.44
CA TYR A 192 12.40 12.34 -11.36
C TYR A 192 11.05 11.76 -10.92
N ALA A 193 10.93 11.44 -9.63
CA ALA A 193 9.67 10.93 -9.07
C ALA A 193 8.50 11.89 -9.25
N LEU A 194 8.71 13.19 -9.00
CA LEU A 194 7.69 14.22 -9.24
C LEU A 194 7.28 14.32 -10.71
N GLN A 195 8.22 14.19 -11.65
CA GLN A 195 7.92 14.22 -13.07
C GLN A 195 7.07 13.00 -13.47
N CYS A 196 7.42 11.80 -13.02
CA CYS A 196 6.66 10.58 -13.26
C CYS A 196 5.26 10.64 -12.64
N LEU A 197 5.12 11.13 -11.41
CA LEU A 197 3.82 11.27 -10.76
C LEU A 197 2.92 12.23 -11.53
N ARG A 198 3.45 13.38 -11.95
CA ARG A 198 2.69 14.39 -12.71
C ARG A 198 2.23 13.86 -14.06
N SER A 199 3.03 13.06 -14.77
CA SER A 199 2.61 12.53 -16.07
C SER A 199 1.44 11.52 -15.99
N HIS A 200 1.18 10.95 -14.81
CA HIS A 200 0.10 9.99 -14.59
C HIS A 200 -1.12 10.62 -13.90
N LEU A 201 -0.93 11.73 -13.17
CA LEU A 201 -1.92 12.31 -12.26
C LEU A 201 -2.34 13.76 -12.64
N GLN A 202 -1.78 14.33 -13.70
CA GLN A 202 -2.19 15.64 -14.23
C GLN A 202 -2.95 15.50 -15.55
#